data_AF-A0A4Y1QM26-F1
#
_entry.id   AF-A0A4Y1QM26-F1
#
_cell.length_a   1.000
_cell.length_b   1.000
_cell.length_c   1.000
_cell.angle_alpha   90.00
_cell.angle_beta   90.00
_cell.angle_gamma   90.00
#
_symmetry.space_group_name_H-M   'P 1'
#
loop_
_entity.id
_entity.type
_entity.pdbx_description
1 polymer ?
#
loop_
_entity_poly.entity_id
_entity_poly.type
_entity_poly.pdbx_seq_one_letter_code
_entity_poly.pdbx_strand_id
1 'polypeptide(L)'
;MPLMWDFQLEKYARWWAGIRKSDCKLEHSFPEGEFKLGENIYWGSGSTWTPSDAVKTWAAEEKYYTYVTNTCEAGQMCGHYTQLCGRVQEELGVLGPCVMMEMCL
;
A
#
# COMPACT_ATOMS: atom_id res chain seq x y z
N MET A 1 -17.45 7.31 -0.23
CA MET A 1 -16.66 8.55 0.01
C MET A 1 -15.49 8.54 -0.96
N PRO A 2 -15.21 9.63 -1.69
CA PRO A 2 -14.00 9.69 -2.52
C PRO A 2 -12.76 9.67 -1.63
N LEU A 3 -11.68 9.09 -2.13
CA LEU A 3 -10.37 9.19 -1.49
C LEU A 3 -9.94 10.67 -1.49
N MET A 4 -9.59 11.21 -0.33
CA MET A 4 -9.10 12.59 -0.19
C MET A 4 -7.67 12.57 0.33
N TRP A 5 -6.87 13.53 -0.12
CA TRP A 5 -5.50 13.70 0.36
C TRP A 5 -5.50 14.17 1.82
N ASP A 6 -4.74 13.48 2.66
CA ASP A 6 -4.56 13.84 4.05
C ASP A 6 -3.08 14.19 4.30
N PHE A 7 -2.82 15.44 4.66
CA PHE A 7 -1.48 15.96 4.90
C PHE A 7 -0.78 15.33 6.10
N GLN A 8 -1.51 14.85 7.11
CA GLN A 8 -0.90 14.13 8.24
C GLN A 8 -0.38 12.76 7.79
N LEU A 9 -1.12 12.09 6.92
CA LEU A 9 -0.74 10.78 6.39
C LEU A 9 0.39 10.89 5.37
N GLU A 10 0.40 11.91 4.53
CA GLU A 10 1.56 12.23 3.69
C GLU A 10 2.82 12.42 4.55
N LYS A 11 2.71 13.20 5.64
CA LYS A 11 3.85 13.45 6.53
C LYS A 11 4.34 12.16 7.20
N TYR A 12 3.43 11.29 7.61
CA TYR A 12 3.75 9.98 8.17
C TYR A 12 4.44 9.09 7.12
N ALA A 13 3.88 9.03 5.90
CA ALA A 13 4.43 8.30 4.76
C ALA A 13 5.90 8.67 4.53
N ARG A 14 6.15 9.98 4.42
CA ARG A 14 7.47 10.54 4.18
C ARG A 14 8.45 10.27 5.32
N TRP A 15 7.97 10.28 6.56
CA TRP A 15 8.81 9.99 7.73
C TRP A 15 9.29 8.53 7.72
N TRP A 16 8.39 7.56 7.54
CA TRP A 16 8.78 6.15 7.49
C TRP A 16 9.62 5.80 6.26
N ALA A 17 9.26 6.34 5.10
CA ALA A 17 10.07 6.28 3.88
C ALA A 17 11.51 6.76 4.14
N GLY A 18 11.66 7.87 4.88
CA GLY A 18 12.96 8.39 5.29
C GLY A 18 13.77 7.44 6.18
N ILE A 19 13.11 6.69 7.07
CA ILE A 19 13.77 5.66 7.90
C ILE A 19 14.26 4.50 7.03
N ARG A 20 13.40 4.02 6.12
CA ARG A 20 13.69 2.88 5.23
C ARG A 20 14.62 3.21 4.07
N LYS A 21 14.84 4.49 3.76
CA LYS A 21 15.83 4.90 2.75
C LYS A 21 17.24 4.36 3.05
N SER A 22 17.57 4.17 4.33
CA SER A 22 18.89 3.69 4.75
C SER A 22 19.15 2.20 4.50
N ASP A 23 18.11 1.37 4.53
CA ASP A 23 18.23 -0.10 4.47
C ASP A 23 17.42 -0.74 3.33
N CYS A 24 16.57 0.04 2.67
CA CYS A 24 15.68 -0.36 1.58
C CYS A 24 14.82 -1.58 1.90
N LYS A 25 14.52 -1.81 3.18
CA LYS A 25 13.70 -2.95 3.59
C LYS A 25 12.23 -2.69 3.30
N LEU A 26 11.59 -3.67 2.67
CA LEU A 26 10.14 -3.74 2.53
C LEU A 26 9.51 -4.15 3.87
N GLU A 27 9.47 -3.21 4.80
CA GLU A 27 8.94 -3.41 6.15
C GLU A 27 7.85 -2.37 6.42
N HIS A 28 6.70 -2.87 6.88
CA HIS A 28 5.59 -2.03 7.26
C HIS A 28 5.92 -1.19 8.50
N SER A 29 5.32 -0.01 8.62
CA SER A 29 5.59 0.90 9.74
C SER A 29 5.01 0.46 11.08
N PHE A 30 4.11 -0.54 11.04
CA PHE A 30 3.48 -1.14 12.20
C PHE A 30 3.82 -2.63 12.29
N PRO A 31 3.92 -3.19 13.51
CA PRO A 31 3.95 -4.62 13.70
C PRO A 31 2.75 -5.30 13.03
N GLU A 32 2.96 -6.51 12.52
CA GLU A 32 1.91 -7.30 11.89
C GLU A 32 0.72 -7.48 12.85
N GLY A 33 -0.48 -7.12 12.38
CA GLY A 33 -1.71 -7.18 13.18
C GLY A 33 -2.04 -5.93 14.00
N GLU A 34 -1.18 -4.91 14.01
CA GLU A 34 -1.42 -3.62 14.69
C GLU A 34 -1.73 -2.47 13.72
N PHE A 35 -2.14 -2.79 12.48
CA PHE A 35 -2.43 -1.82 11.44
C PHE A 35 -3.61 -0.92 11.81
N LYS A 36 -3.31 0.30 12.28
CA LYS A 36 -4.29 1.37 12.52
C LYS A 36 -4.60 2.17 11.26
N LEU A 37 -3.82 1.97 10.20
CA LEU A 37 -3.92 2.63 8.90
C LEU A 37 -3.59 1.61 7.80
N GLY A 38 -4.19 1.76 6.63
CA GLY A 38 -3.79 1.02 5.44
C GLY A 38 -2.45 1.54 4.92
N GLU A 39 -1.56 0.64 4.53
CA GLU A 39 -0.21 0.97 4.06
C GLU A 39 0.16 0.10 2.85
N ASN A 40 0.57 0.77 1.78
CA ASN A 40 1.17 0.14 0.62
C ASN A 40 2.61 0.64 0.47
N ILE A 41 3.54 -0.31 0.44
CA ILE A 41 4.97 -0.04 0.23
C ILE A 41 5.38 -0.49 -1.17
N TYR A 42 6.32 0.22 -1.76
CA TYR A 42 6.84 -0.11 -3.08
C TYR A 42 8.36 -0.04 -3.06
N TRP A 43 9.00 -1.00 -3.71
CA TRP A 43 10.43 -1.01 -3.92
C TRP A 43 10.73 -0.91 -5.41
N GLY A 44 11.55 0.07 -5.78
CA GLY A 44 12.08 0.24 -7.12
C GLY A 44 13.60 0.29 -7.08
N SER A 45 14.25 -0.04 -8.19
CA SER A 45 15.68 0.20 -8.39
C SER A 45 15.91 1.20 -9.52
N GLY A 46 16.96 2.02 -9.40
CA GLY A 46 17.30 3.06 -10.37
C GLY A 46 16.50 4.35 -10.21
N SER A 47 16.84 5.38 -10.99
CA SER A 47 16.35 6.76 -10.83
C SER A 47 15.11 7.13 -11.63
N THR A 48 14.44 6.15 -12.26
CA THR A 48 13.39 6.41 -13.26
C THR A 48 11.98 6.05 -12.83
N TRP A 49 11.80 5.51 -11.62
CA TRP A 49 10.47 5.13 -11.16
C TRP A 49 9.68 6.36 -10.69
N THR A 50 8.36 6.31 -10.92
CA THR A 50 7.45 7.36 -10.49
C THR A 50 6.41 6.81 -9.52
N PRO A 51 5.75 7.66 -8.71
CA PRO A 51 4.62 7.22 -7.89
C PRO A 51 3.50 6.54 -8.69
N SER A 52 3.34 6.89 -9.97
CA SER A 52 2.37 6.22 -10.86
C SER A 52 2.75 4.78 -11.16
N ASP A 53 4.03 4.43 -11.17
CA ASP A 53 4.49 3.06 -11.43
C ASP A 53 4.25 2.16 -10.22
N ALA A 54 4.38 2.72 -9.00
CA ALA A 54 3.98 2.04 -7.77
C ALA A 54 2.48 1.71 -7.79
N VAL A 55 1.63 2.70 -8.08
CA VAL A 55 0.17 2.50 -8.16
C VAL A 55 -0.20 1.48 -9.23
N LYS A 56 0.43 1.53 -10.42
CA LYS A 56 0.21 0.52 -11.47
C LYS A 56 0.61 -0.88 -11.03
N THR A 57 1.70 -1.02 -10.29
CA THR A 57 2.18 -2.33 -9.82
C THR A 57 1.22 -2.93 -8.81
N TRP A 58 0.76 -2.15 -7.84
CA TRP A 58 -0.27 -2.57 -6.89
C TRP A 58 -1.60 -2.89 -7.59
N ALA A 59 -2.01 -2.07 -8.56
CA ALA A 59 -3.23 -2.32 -9.33
C ALA A 59 -3.12 -3.61 -10.17
N ALA A 60 -1.93 -3.93 -10.69
CA ALA A 60 -1.70 -5.10 -11.51
C ALA A 60 -1.85 -6.43 -10.74
N GLU A 61 -1.93 -6.41 -9.40
CA GLU A 61 -2.26 -7.60 -8.62
C GLU A 61 -3.72 -8.05 -8.79
N GLU A 62 -4.58 -7.24 -9.42
CA GLU A 62 -5.94 -7.61 -9.81
C GLU A 62 -5.99 -8.99 -10.49
N LYS A 63 -5.00 -9.29 -11.34
CA LYS A 63 -4.92 -10.56 -12.07
C LYS A 63 -4.87 -11.80 -11.17
N TYR A 64 -4.47 -11.63 -9.91
CA TYR A 64 -4.39 -12.70 -8.91
C TYR A 64 -5.58 -12.67 -7.94
N TYR A 65 -6.49 -11.71 -8.07
CA TYR A 65 -7.62 -11.55 -7.18
C TYR A 65 -8.89 -12.13 -7.82
N THR A 66 -9.52 -13.07 -7.13
CA THR A 66 -10.78 -13.67 -7.57
C THR A 66 -11.95 -12.98 -6.89
N TYR A 67 -12.67 -12.15 -7.65
CA TYR A 67 -13.83 -11.40 -7.16
C TYR A 67 -14.96 -12.27 -6.60
N VAL A 68 -15.21 -13.44 -7.19
CA VAL A 68 -16.31 -14.33 -6.80
C VAL A 68 -16.13 -14.88 -5.38
N THR A 69 -14.89 -15.20 -5.03
CA THR A 69 -14.54 -15.80 -3.73
C THR A 69 -13.95 -14.78 -2.77
N ASN A 70 -13.66 -13.56 -3.21
CA ASN A 70 -12.93 -12.54 -2.45
C ASN A 70 -11.58 -13.08 -1.92
N THR A 71 -10.87 -13.86 -2.75
CA THR A 71 -9.61 -14.50 -2.38
C THR A 71 -8.48 -14.16 -3.34
N CYS A 72 -7.27 -14.15 -2.78
CA CYS A 72 -6.05 -14.18 -3.56
C CYS A 72 -5.76 -15.58 -4.08
N GLU A 73 -5.16 -15.67 -5.27
CA GLU A 73 -4.55 -16.90 -5.75
C GLU A 73 -3.48 -17.40 -4.76
N ALA A 74 -3.44 -18.72 -4.54
CA ALA A 74 -2.53 -19.32 -3.57
C ALA A 74 -1.07 -19.04 -3.93
N GLY A 75 -0.31 -18.48 -2.98
CA GLY A 75 1.10 -18.11 -3.18
C GLY A 75 1.33 -16.82 -3.96
N GLN A 76 0.27 -16.09 -4.34
CA GLN A 76 0.35 -14.77 -4.94
C GLN A 76 0.02 -13.66 -3.93
N MET A 77 0.37 -12.43 -4.28
CA MET A 77 0.05 -11.23 -3.51
C MET A 77 -0.99 -10.41 -4.27
N CYS A 78 -2.06 -10.02 -3.57
CA CYS A 78 -3.09 -9.10 -4.05
C CYS A 78 -3.56 -8.13 -2.95
N GLY A 79 -2.81 -8.06 -1.85
CA GLY A 79 -3.11 -7.21 -0.70
C GLY A 79 -2.98 -5.72 -1.03
N HIS A 80 -2.10 -5.35 -1.96
CA HIS A 80 -1.99 -3.96 -2.39
C HIS A 80 -3.18 -3.57 -3.27
N TYR A 81 -3.62 -4.47 -4.16
CA TYR A 81 -4.82 -4.27 -4.97
C TYR A 81 -6.08 -4.13 -4.14
N THR A 82 -6.29 -4.99 -3.13
CA THR A 82 -7.49 -4.92 -2.29
C THR A 82 -7.52 -3.65 -1.43
N GLN A 83 -6.36 -3.12 -1.03
CA GLN A 83 -6.27 -1.81 -0.37
C GLN A 83 -6.58 -0.62 -1.32
N LEU A 84 -6.23 -0.72 -2.62
CA LEU A 84 -6.59 0.29 -3.62
C LEU A 84 -8.08 0.25 -3.98
N CYS A 85 -8.62 -0.95 -4.17
CA CYS A 85 -9.98 -1.19 -4.64
C CYS A 85 -10.99 -1.38 -3.51
N GLY A 86 -10.56 -1.19 -2.25
CA GLY A 86 -11.37 -1.32 -1.05
C GLY A 86 -12.63 -0.46 -1.13
N ARG A 87 -13.69 -1.03 -1.71
CA ARG A 87 -15.06 -0.64 -1.39
C ARG A 87 -15.19 -0.84 0.10
N VAL A 88 -15.57 0.23 0.77
CA VAL A 88 -16.09 0.27 2.14
C VAL A 88 -16.68 -1.09 2.53
N GLN A 89 -15.92 -1.93 3.24
CA GLN A 89 -16.51 -2.98 4.05
C GLN A 89 -16.68 -2.37 5.44
N GLU A 90 -17.91 -2.02 5.76
CA GLU A 90 -18.31 -1.48 7.07
C GLU A 90 -18.02 -2.46 8.24
N GLU A 91 -17.56 -3.68 7.98
CA GLU A 91 -17.29 -4.68 9.04
C GLU A 91 -15.86 -4.65 9.60
N LEU A 92 -14.89 -3.99 8.94
CA LEU A 92 -13.54 -3.80 9.46
C LEU A 92 -13.24 -2.31 9.46
N GLY A 93 -13.72 -1.62 10.50
CA GLY A 93 -13.75 -0.17 10.63
C GLY A 93 -12.40 0.53 10.71
N VAL A 94 -11.58 0.44 9.65
CA VAL A 94 -10.39 1.27 9.46
C VAL A 94 -10.20 1.56 7.96
N LEU A 95 -10.85 2.62 7.47
CA LEU A 95 -10.40 3.31 6.27
C LEU A 95 -9.29 4.27 6.68
N GLY A 96 -8.05 3.77 6.70
CA GLY A 96 -6.89 4.65 6.65
C GLY A 96 -6.67 5.10 5.19
N PRO A 97 -6.56 6.39 4.90
CA PRO A 97 -6.15 6.86 3.57
C PRO A 97 -4.88 6.14 3.13
N CYS A 98 -4.82 5.71 1.86
CA CYS A 98 -3.68 4.98 1.33
C CYS A 98 -2.41 5.80 1.53
N VAL A 99 -1.56 5.35 2.45
CA VAL A 99 -0.26 5.96 2.70
C VAL A 99 0.66 5.48 1.59
N MET A 100 0.97 6.36 0.64
CA MET A 100 1.94 6.09 -0.42
C MET A 100 3.34 6.28 0.14
N MET A 101 4.07 5.19 0.37
CA MET A 101 5.45 5.27 0.85
C MET A 101 6.46 5.01 -0.25
N GLU A 102 7.28 6.03 -0.51
CA GLU A 102 8.50 5.93 -1.29
C GLU A 102 9.49 4.98 -0.60
N MET A 103 10.03 3.97 -1.27
CA MET A 103 11.24 3.31 -0.75
C MET A 103 12.29 3.05 -1.83
N CYS A 104 13.41 3.73 -1.57
CA CYS A 104 14.75 3.67 -2.16
C CYS A 104 15.03 4.19 -3.57
N LEU A 105 15.80 5.30 -3.56
CA LEU A 105 16.92 5.57 -4.47
C LEU A 105 18.21 5.42 -3.67
#